data_AF-N2BG86-F1
#
_entry.id   AF-N2BG86-F1
#
_cell.length_a   1.000
_cell.length_b   1.000
_cell.length_c   1.000
_cell.angle_alpha   90.00
_cell.angle_beta   90.00
_cell.angle_gamma   90.00
#
_symmetry.space_group_name_H-M   'P 1'
#
loop_
_entity.id
_entity.type
_entity.pdbx_description
1 polymer ?
#
loop_
_entity_poly.entity_id
_entity_poly.type
_entity_poly.pdbx_seq_one_letter_code
_entity_poly.pdbx_strand_id
1 'polypeptide(L)' 'MIESLAKVCKTLVVTYNNTYSANARSNARLNDREIMDILESRGKTQLFEYDFKPFTSEKGKLSNHKERIFICLVQS' A
#
# COMPACT_ATOMS: atom_id res chain seq x y z
N MET A 1 -3.65 13.78 -7.20
CA MET A 1 -3.18 12.67 -8.06
C MET A 1 -4.24 11.57 -8.19
N ILE A 2 -4.61 10.87 -7.12
CA ILE A 2 -5.65 9.81 -7.16
C ILE A 2 -6.99 10.33 -7.72
N GLU A 3 -7.42 11.52 -7.32
CA GLU A 3 -8.67 12.13 -7.83
C GLU A 3 -8.66 12.38 -9.34
N SER A 4 -7.50 12.74 -9.89
CA SER A 4 -7.35 12.99 -11.32
C SER A 4 -7.31 11.67 -12.10
N LEU A 5 -6.62 10.66 -11.57
CA LEU A 5 -6.49 9.34 -12.19
C LEU A 5 -7.80 8.55 -12.16
N ALA A 6 -8.58 8.65 -11.08
CA ALA A 6 -9.88 8.00 -10.98
C ALA A 6 -10.84 8.43 -12.10
N LYS A 7 -10.71 9.66 -12.63
CA LYS A 7 -11.57 10.14 -13.72
C LYS A 7 -11.30 9.47 -15.07
N VAL A 8 -10.15 8.81 -15.24
CA VAL A 8 -9.71 8.23 -16.53
C VAL A 8 -9.35 6.75 -16.43
N CYS A 9 -9.47 6.14 -15.25
CA CYS A 9 -9.08 4.76 -15.00
C CYS A 9 -10.26 3.95 -14.45
N LYS A 10 -10.40 2.70 -14.91
CA LYS A 10 -11.36 1.74 -14.34
C LYS A 10 -10.84 1.06 -13.07
N THR A 11 -9.51 1.02 -12.91
CA THR A 11 -8.86 0.32 -11.79
C THR A 11 -7.61 1.07 -11.37
N LEU A 12 -7.47 1.25 -10.06
CA LEU A 12 -6.27 1.76 -9.41
C LEU A 12 -5.62 0.61 -8.64
N VAL A 13 -4.34 0.36 -8.91
CA VAL A 13 -3.54 -0.61 -8.17
C VAL A 13 -2.46 0.13 -7.42
N VAL A 14 -2.43 0.00 -6.10
CA VAL A 14 -1.44 0.64 -5.22
C VAL A 14 -0.68 -0.45 -4.50
N THR A 15 0.62 -0.52 -4.72
CA THR A 15 1.53 -1.45 -4.04
C THR A 15 2.34 -0.67 -3.00
N TYR A 16 2.38 -1.17 -1.78
CA TYR A 16 3.08 -0.53 -0.68
C TYR A 16 3.76 -1.57 0.23
N ASN A 17 5.03 -1.32 0.55
CA ASN A 17 5.79 -2.16 1.48
C ASN A 17 5.78 -1.51 2.86
N ASN A 18 5.30 -2.24 3.86
CA ASN A 18 5.34 -1.76 5.24
C ASN A 18 6.77 -1.91 5.80
N THR A 19 7.56 -0.84 5.72
CA THR A 19 8.85 -0.75 6.42
C THR A 19 8.63 -0.15 7.81
N TYR A 20 8.36 -1.02 8.79
CA TYR A 20 8.11 -0.62 10.19
C TYR A 20 9.28 0.18 10.82
N SER A 21 10.51 -0.03 10.32
CA SER A 21 11.75 0.52 10.87
C SER A 21 12.35 1.70 10.09
N ALA A 22 11.57 2.44 9.30
CA ALA A 22 12.04 3.71 8.76
C ALA A 22 11.89 4.81 9.83
N ASN A 23 12.99 5.47 10.19
CA ASN A 23 13.08 6.54 11.19
C ASN A 23 11.83 7.44 11.24
N ALA A 24 11.35 7.75 12.45
CA ALA A 24 10.18 8.60 12.74
C ALA A 24 10.24 10.03 12.18
N ARG A 25 11.34 10.42 11.49
CA ARG A 25 11.47 11.66 10.71
C ARG A 25 10.95 11.56 9.27
N SER A 26 10.47 10.39 8.85
CA SER A 26 9.93 10.19 7.51
C SER A 26 8.45 10.60 7.50
N ASN A 27 8.15 11.82 7.06
CA ASN A 27 6.80 12.37 6.86
C ASN A 27 5.96 11.61 5.79
N ALA A 28 6.38 10.41 5.39
CA ALA A 28 5.80 9.61 4.31
C ALA A 28 5.01 8.38 4.84
N ARG A 29 4.63 8.38 6.12
CA ARG A 29 3.78 7.33 6.69
C ARG A 29 2.31 7.62 6.35
N LEU A 30 1.86 7.21 5.16
CA LEU A 30 0.44 6.93 5.01
C LEU A 30 0.16 5.62 5.75
N ASN A 31 -0.77 5.66 6.69
CA ASN A 31 -1.26 4.46 7.34
C ASN A 31 -2.13 3.67 6.35
N ASP A 32 -2.19 2.34 6.50
CA ASP A 32 -2.99 1.49 5.59
C ASP A 32 -4.45 1.93 5.56
N ARG A 33 -4.95 2.37 6.72
CA ARG A 33 -6.30 2.90 6.87
C ARG A 33 -6.53 4.14 6.01
N GLU A 34 -5.57 5.07 5.97
CA GLU A 34 -5.69 6.28 5.15
C GLU A 34 -5.69 5.94 3.65
N ILE A 35 -4.87 4.97 3.24
CA ILE A 35 -4.85 4.48 1.85
C ILE A 35 -6.20 3.85 1.51
N MET A 36 -6.73 3.00 2.39
CA MET A 36 -8.01 2.34 2.21
C MET A 36 -9.14 3.38 2.11
N ASP A 37 -9.22 4.33 3.05
CA ASP A 37 -10.25 5.37 3.11
C ASP A 37 -10.25 6.21 1.82
N ILE A 38 -9.06 6.58 1.31
CA ILE A 38 -8.94 7.34 0.05
C ILE A 38 -9.43 6.52 -1.14
N LEU A 39 -9.06 5.24 -1.23
CA LEU A 39 -9.44 4.39 -2.35
C LEU A 39 -10.94 4.02 -2.32
N GLU A 40 -11.48 3.70 -1.15
CA GLU A 40 -12.90 3.43 -0.94
C GLU A 40 -13.79 4.62 -1.29
N SER A 41 -13.31 5.86 -1.10
CA SER A 41 -14.01 7.06 -1.57
C SER A 41 -14.19 7.14 -3.09
N ARG A 42 -13.45 6.33 -3.86
CA ARG A 42 -13.45 6.31 -5.33
C ARG A 42 -14.02 5.03 -5.93
N GLY A 43 -14.30 4.02 -5.12
CA GLY A 43 -14.90 2.77 -5.59
C GLY A 43 -14.60 1.58 -4.69
N LYS A 44 -14.91 0.38 -5.19
CA LYS A 44 -14.77 -0.85 -4.41
C LYS A 44 -13.30 -1.24 -4.31
N THR A 45 -12.78 -1.27 -3.09
CA THR A 45 -11.36 -1.58 -2.83
C THR A 45 -11.18 -2.93 -2.16
N GLN A 46 -10.14 -3.66 -2.56
CA GLN A 46 -9.69 -4.91 -1.97
C GLN A 46 -8.24 -4.79 -1.54
N LEU A 47 -7.90 -5.34 -0.37
CA LEU A 47 -6.54 -5.40 0.15
C LEU A 47 -6.04 -6.84 0.12
N PHE A 48 -4.84 -7.01 -0.42
CA PHE A 48 -4.07 -8.25 -0.38
C PHE A 48 -2.80 -8.01 0.42
N GLU A 49 -2.51 -8.91 1.36
CA GLU A 49 -1.26 -8.89 2.12
C GLU A 49 -0.42 -10.12 1.74
N TYR A 50 0.85 -9.89 1.45
CA TYR A 50 1.83 -10.93 1.19
C TYR A 50 2.97 -10.80 2.19
N ASP A 51 3.37 -11.94 2.76
CA ASP A 51 4.55 -11.98 3.62
C ASP A 51 5.78 -11.71 2.73
N PHE A 52 6.43 -10.58 2.96
CA PHE A 52 7.65 -10.25 2.23
C PHE A 52 8.77 -11.13 2.79
N LYS A 53 9.26 -12.08 2.00
CA LYS A 53 10.51 -12.80 2.31
C LYS A 53 11.68 -11.96 1.84
N PRO A 54 12.43 -11.29 2.74
CA PRO A 54 13.65 -10.62 2.34
C PRO A 54 14.62 -11.65 1.76
N PHE A 55 15.16 -11.37 0.57
CA PHE A 55 16.24 -12.13 -0.01
C PHE A 55 17.54 -11.73 0.71
N THR A 56 17.73 -12.20 1.94
CA THR A 56 18.95 -11.93 2.70
C THR A 56 19.78 -13.19 2.87
N SER A 57 20.95 -13.19 2.24
CA SER A 57 22.10 -13.99 2.67
C SER A 57 22.43 -13.57 4.10
N GLU A 58 22.33 -14.53 5.02
CA GLU A 58 22.90 -14.58 6.37
C GLU A 58 23.31 -13.25 7.04
N LYS A 59 22.67 -12.98 8.20
CA LYS A 59 22.92 -11.94 9.22
C LYS A 59 22.04 -10.68 9.15
N GLY A 60 20.83 -10.85 9.64
CA GLY A 60 19.99 -9.75 10.13
C GLY A 60 18.53 -10.18 10.17
N LYS A 61 18.00 -10.46 11.37
CA LYS A 61 16.56 -10.70 11.56
C LYS A 61 15.78 -9.42 11.25
N LEU A 62 15.53 -9.13 9.98
CA LEU A 62 14.48 -8.21 9.54
C LEU A 62 13.16 -8.99 9.60
N SER A 63 12.64 -9.19 10.81
CA SER A 63 11.33 -9.79 11.00
C SER A 63 10.26 -8.75 10.67
N ASN A 64 9.29 -9.15 9.83
CA ASN A 64 7.96 -8.53 9.70
C ASN A 64 7.78 -7.42 8.63
N HIS A 65 8.43 -7.53 7.48
CA HIS A 65 8.01 -6.78 6.30
C HIS A 65 6.82 -7.47 5.64
N LYS A 66 5.79 -6.70 5.29
CA LYS A 66 4.66 -7.16 4.48
C LYS A 66 4.55 -6.30 3.24
N GLU A 67 4.36 -6.96 2.11
CA GLU A 67 3.98 -6.31 0.87
C GLU A 67 2.45 -6.27 0.79
N ARG A 68 1.90 -5.10 0.49
CA ARG A 68 0.46 -4.88 0.44
C ARG A 68 0.06 -4.38 -0.92
N ILE A 69 -1.01 -4.93 -1.44
CA ILE A 69 -1.57 -4.56 -2.74
C ILE A 69 -3.03 -4.14 -2.51
N PHE A 70 -3.33 -2.88 -2.79
CA PHE A 70 -4.68 -2.36 -2.82
C PHE A 70 -5.16 -2.32 -4.27
N ILE A 71 -6.29 -2.95 -4.54
CA ILE A 71 -6.94 -2.94 -5.86
C ILE A 71 -8.28 -2.23 -5.69
N CYS A 72 -8.39 -1.03 -6.26
CA CYS A 72 -9.62 -0.25 -6.27
C CYS A 72 -10.24 -0.26 -7.66
N LEU A 73 -11.43 -0.86 -7.76
CA LEU A 73 -12.30 -0.77 -8.93
C LEU A 73 -13.06 0.55 -8.84
N VAL A 74 -12.68 1.50 -9.69
CA VAL A 74 -13.24 2.85 -9.66
C VAL A 74 -14.69 2.81 -10.11
N GLN A 75 -15.57 3.40 -9.31
CA GLN A 75 -16.98 3.55 -9.60
C GLN A 75 -17.24 5.05 -9.75
N SER A 76 -17.33 5.49 -11.01
CA SER A 76 -17.62 6.86 -11.42
C SER A 76 -19.07 7.24 -11.17
#